data_AF-A0A258L350-F1
#
_entry.id   AF-A0A258L350-F1
#
_cell.length_a   1.000
_cell.length_b   1.000
_cell.length_c   1.000
_cell.angle_alpha   90.00
_cell.angle_beta   90.00
_cell.angle_gamma   90.00
#
_symmetry.space_group_name_H-M   'P 1'
#
loop_
_entity.id
_entity.type
_entity.pdbx_description
1 polymer ?
#
loop_
_entity_poly.entity_id
_entity_poly.type
_entity_poly.pdbx_seq_one_letter_code
_entity_poly.pdbx_strand_id
1 'polypeptide(L)'
;MAREGIYKFKMVKNAGIFFFAFLLLASASCKFNPNLQGKGTESIQGIWEEDSVEYQDERLQYSRHQFRFTCDSVYLTIKTFAKVNTYADSCFNNGSWTEYAKRTYLSKGDTLMLTTTFTKSNFKQKISGCYRVGQ
;
A
#
# COMPACT_ATOMS: atom_id res chain seq x y z
N MET A 1 9.21 64.63 -22.23
CA MET A 1 9.69 63.58 -21.30
C MET A 1 8.65 63.09 -20.28
N ALA A 2 7.55 63.80 -20.00
CA ALA A 2 6.56 63.36 -18.99
C ALA A 2 5.58 62.24 -19.43
N ARG A 3 5.37 62.02 -20.74
CA ARG A 3 4.42 60.98 -21.22
C ARG A 3 4.95 59.55 -21.07
N GLU A 4 6.23 59.30 -21.28
CA GLU A 4 6.79 57.92 -21.20
C GLU A 4 6.73 57.31 -19.79
N GLY A 5 6.92 58.12 -18.75
CA GLY A 5 6.86 57.67 -17.35
C GLY A 5 5.46 57.19 -16.93
N ILE A 6 4.40 57.84 -17.44
CA ILE A 6 3.00 57.49 -17.14
C ILE A 6 2.61 56.15 -17.80
N TYR A 7 3.05 55.91 -19.05
CA TYR A 7 2.79 54.64 -19.74
C TYR A 7 3.55 53.47 -19.11
N LYS A 8 4.82 53.67 -18.70
CA LYS A 8 5.58 52.65 -17.98
C LYS A 8 4.96 52.29 -16.63
N PHE A 9 4.50 53.28 -15.86
CA PHE A 9 3.85 53.05 -14.56
C PHE A 9 2.52 52.27 -14.71
N LYS A 10 1.73 52.59 -15.75
CA LYS A 10 0.47 51.90 -16.06
C LYS A 10 0.69 50.46 -16.54
N MET A 11 1.77 50.22 -17.30
CA MET A 11 2.16 48.89 -17.78
C MET A 11 2.69 47.98 -16.65
N VAL A 12 3.49 48.52 -15.71
CA VAL A 12 3.97 47.79 -14.53
C VAL A 12 2.82 47.44 -13.58
N LYS A 13 1.87 48.37 -13.36
CA LYS A 13 0.67 48.12 -12.54
C LYS A 13 -0.22 47.03 -13.14
N ASN A 14 -0.41 47.04 -14.47
CA ASN A 14 -1.18 46.00 -15.16
C ASN A 14 -0.47 44.64 -15.13
N ALA A 15 0.86 44.60 -15.31
CA ALA A 15 1.65 43.37 -15.19
C ALA A 15 1.58 42.77 -13.77
N GLY A 16 1.57 43.61 -12.73
CA GLY A 16 1.38 43.17 -11.34
C GLY A 16 0.00 42.54 -11.09
N ILE A 17 -1.06 43.10 -11.70
CA ILE A 17 -2.42 42.54 -11.61
C ILE A 17 -2.50 41.16 -12.27
N PHE A 18 -1.91 41.00 -13.46
CA PHE A 18 -1.88 39.69 -14.14
C PHE A 18 -1.09 38.65 -13.36
N PHE A 19 0.04 39.02 -12.77
CA PHE A 19 0.85 38.12 -11.94
C PHE A 19 0.10 37.70 -10.66
N PHE A 20 -0.59 38.63 -10.00
CA PHE A 20 -1.40 38.33 -8.83
C PHE A 20 -2.62 37.45 -9.16
N ALA A 21 -3.28 37.71 -10.29
CA ALA A 21 -4.37 36.86 -10.79
C ALA A 21 -3.90 35.44 -11.10
N PHE A 22 -2.71 35.29 -11.70
CA PHE A 22 -2.11 33.99 -11.98
C PHE A 22 -1.77 33.21 -10.69
N LEU A 23 -1.22 33.88 -9.67
CA LEU A 23 -0.97 33.29 -8.34
C LEU A 23 -2.25 32.81 -7.65
N LEU A 24 -3.32 33.61 -7.71
CA LEU A 24 -4.62 33.22 -7.16
C LEU A 24 -5.20 31.98 -7.86
N LEU A 25 -5.16 31.95 -9.20
CA LEU A 25 -5.59 30.80 -9.99
C LEU A 25 -4.77 29.53 -9.71
N ALA A 26 -3.45 29.67 -9.51
CA ALA A 26 -2.58 28.54 -9.16
C ALA A 26 -2.92 27.97 -7.77
N SER A 27 -3.20 28.84 -6.79
CA SER A 27 -3.54 28.41 -5.43
C SER A 27 -4.92 27.74 -5.31
N ALA A 28 -5.86 28.05 -6.21
CA ALA A 28 -7.18 27.42 -6.26
C ALA A 28 -7.16 25.95 -6.72
N SER A 29 -6.07 25.48 -7.33
CA SER A 29 -5.94 24.09 -7.80
C SER A 29 -5.42 23.11 -6.74
N CYS A 30 -4.86 23.60 -5.64
CA CYS A 30 -4.31 22.76 -4.58
C CYS A 30 -5.43 22.35 -3.61
N LYS A 31 -5.99 21.15 -3.80
CA LYS A 31 -6.89 20.50 -2.85
C LYS A 31 -6.20 19.28 -2.24
N PHE A 32 -6.36 19.08 -0.94
CA PHE A 32 -5.92 17.84 -0.30
C PHE A 32 -6.58 16.64 -0.98
N ASN A 33 -5.78 15.59 -1.24
CA ASN A 33 -6.32 14.33 -1.73
C ASN A 33 -7.37 13.82 -0.72
N PRO A 34 -8.54 13.36 -1.19
CA PRO A 34 -9.54 12.79 -0.31
C PRO A 34 -8.95 11.57 0.40
N ASN A 35 -9.37 11.34 1.65
CA ASN A 35 -9.01 10.11 2.34
C ASN A 35 -9.70 8.95 1.61
N LEU A 36 -8.90 8.14 0.91
CA LEU A 36 -9.36 6.94 0.22
C LEU A 36 -9.48 5.73 1.17
N GLN A 37 -8.91 5.80 2.37
CA GLN A 37 -8.95 4.71 3.35
C GLN A 37 -10.20 4.83 4.22
N GLY A 38 -10.96 3.74 4.28
CA GLY A 38 -12.03 3.57 5.25
C GLY A 38 -11.49 3.44 6.68
N LYS A 39 -12.38 3.60 7.67
CA LYS A 39 -12.01 3.50 9.09
C LYS A 39 -11.57 2.09 9.51
N GLY A 40 -12.09 1.06 8.85
CA GLY A 40 -11.94 -0.32 9.28
C GLY A 40 -12.75 -0.64 10.54
N THR A 41 -12.57 -1.86 11.05
CA THR A 41 -13.15 -2.34 12.30
C THR A 41 -12.15 -2.14 13.44
N GLU A 42 -12.54 -1.38 14.48
CA GLU A 42 -11.65 -1.01 15.59
C GLU A 42 -11.15 -2.22 16.40
N SER A 43 -11.98 -3.24 16.59
CA SER A 43 -11.67 -4.39 17.45
C SER A 43 -10.55 -5.30 16.94
N ILE A 44 -10.24 -5.26 15.64
CA ILE A 44 -9.23 -6.14 15.04
C ILE A 44 -7.95 -5.41 14.63
N GLN A 45 -7.85 -4.11 14.91
CA GLN A 45 -6.67 -3.33 14.57
C GLN A 45 -5.43 -3.87 15.27
N GLY A 46 -4.27 -3.82 14.60
CA GLY A 46 -3.01 -4.27 15.17
C GLY A 46 -2.39 -5.47 14.44
N ILE A 47 -1.49 -6.16 15.13
CA ILE A 47 -0.73 -7.30 14.62
C ILE A 47 -1.26 -8.57 15.28
N TRP A 48 -1.54 -9.57 14.45
CA TRP A 48 -2.03 -10.89 14.85
C TRP A 48 -1.04 -11.93 14.35
N GLU A 49 -0.46 -12.66 15.29
CA GLU A 49 0.48 -13.74 15.00
C GLU A 49 -0.23 -15.08 15.21
N GLU A 50 -0.11 -15.97 14.23
CA GLU A 50 -0.50 -17.37 14.40
C GLU A 50 0.41 -18.03 15.44
N ASP A 51 -0.19 -18.56 16.50
CA ASP A 51 0.51 -19.08 17.68
C ASP A 51 1.43 -20.26 17.33
N SER A 52 0.85 -21.39 16.91
CA SER A 52 1.61 -22.56 16.51
C SER A 52 0.87 -23.35 15.44
N VAL A 53 1.64 -24.10 14.65
CA VAL A 53 1.10 -25.04 13.67
C VAL A 53 1.25 -26.45 14.24
N GLU A 54 0.13 -27.14 14.43
CA GLU A 54 0.14 -28.50 14.98
C GLU A 54 1.01 -29.44 14.13
N TYR A 55 1.82 -30.27 14.79
CA TYR A 55 2.72 -31.25 14.16
C TYR A 55 3.66 -30.65 13.11
N GLN A 56 4.07 -29.38 13.27
CA GLN A 56 4.97 -28.69 12.31
C GLN A 56 6.22 -29.51 11.97
N ASP A 57 6.76 -30.27 12.93
CA ASP A 57 7.97 -31.07 12.77
C ASP A 57 7.72 -32.37 12.01
N GLU A 58 6.47 -32.80 11.85
CA GLU A 58 6.08 -33.98 11.09
C GLU A 58 5.63 -33.62 9.66
N ARG A 59 5.32 -32.34 9.41
CA ARG A 59 4.86 -31.87 8.10
C ARG A 59 6.00 -31.78 7.08
N LEU A 60 5.69 -32.15 5.85
CA LEU A 60 6.57 -31.93 4.70
C LEU A 60 6.65 -30.45 4.31
N GLN A 61 5.56 -29.71 4.54
CA GLN A 61 5.48 -28.27 4.35
C GLN A 61 4.46 -27.66 5.31
N TYR A 62 4.77 -26.49 5.87
CA TYR A 62 3.84 -25.69 6.66
C TYR A 62 4.09 -24.19 6.47
N SER A 63 3.07 -23.38 6.74
CA SER A 63 3.16 -21.92 6.66
C SER A 63 2.65 -21.30 7.96
N ARG A 64 3.32 -20.24 8.43
CA ARG A 64 2.86 -19.40 9.53
C ARG A 64 2.41 -18.05 9.01
N HIS A 65 1.29 -17.56 9.51
CA HIS A 65 0.64 -16.33 9.06
C HIS A 65 0.74 -15.24 10.12
N GLN A 66 1.09 -14.04 9.66
CA GLN A 66 1.00 -12.83 10.47
C GLN A 66 0.12 -11.82 9.72
N PHE A 67 -0.96 -11.41 10.36
CA PHE A 67 -1.86 -10.38 9.84
C PHE A 67 -1.55 -9.05 10.53
N ARG A 68 -1.58 -7.97 9.76
CA ARG A 68 -1.59 -6.61 10.29
C ARG A 68 -2.79 -5.88 9.71
N PHE A 69 -3.72 -5.51 10.57
CA PHE A 69 -4.87 -4.70 10.22
C PHE A 69 -4.58 -3.25 10.60
N THR A 70 -4.78 -2.35 9.65
CA THR A 70 -4.61 -0.91 9.85
C THR A 70 -5.63 -0.19 8.98
N CYS A 71 -6.48 0.62 9.59
CA CYS A 71 -7.65 1.20 8.92
C CYS A 71 -8.47 0.07 8.27
N ASP A 72 -8.84 0.22 7.00
CA ASP A 72 -9.52 -0.76 6.16
C ASP A 72 -8.59 -1.78 5.44
N SER A 73 -7.29 -1.69 5.69
CA SER A 73 -6.28 -2.46 4.98
C SER A 73 -5.77 -3.63 5.81
N VAL A 74 -5.52 -4.75 5.15
CA VAL A 74 -4.88 -5.95 5.71
C VAL A 74 -3.57 -6.22 4.99
N TYR A 75 -2.55 -6.52 5.78
CA TYR A 75 -1.21 -6.92 5.33
C TYR A 75 -0.95 -8.32 5.89
N LEU A 76 -0.57 -9.25 5.02
CA LEU A 76 -0.33 -10.63 5.36
C LEU A 76 1.14 -10.96 5.07
N THR A 77 1.82 -11.50 6.06
CA THR A 77 3.16 -12.09 5.92
C THR A 77 3.05 -13.58 6.16
N ILE A 78 3.55 -14.38 5.21
CA ILE A 78 3.44 -15.84 5.22
C ILE A 78 4.84 -16.41 5.18
N LYS A 79 5.27 -17.03 6.27
CA LYS A 79 6.56 -17.73 6.35
C LYS A 79 6.33 -19.21 6.09
N THR A 80 6.86 -19.72 4.98
CA THR A 80 6.69 -21.11 4.59
C THR A 80 7.99 -21.87 4.78
N PHE A 81 7.86 -23.08 5.33
CA PHE A 81 8.93 -24.04 5.51
C PHE A 81 8.57 -25.33 4.80
N ALA A 82 9.49 -25.89 4.02
CA ALA A 82 9.30 -27.13 3.28
C ALA A 82 10.56 -27.99 3.37
N LYS A 83 10.40 -29.29 3.66
CA LYS A 83 11.49 -30.26 3.69
C LYS A 83 11.80 -30.84 2.31
N VAL A 84 10.81 -30.84 1.43
CA VAL A 84 10.88 -31.42 0.09
C VAL A 84 10.86 -30.30 -0.94
N ASN A 85 11.77 -30.38 -1.92
CA ASN A 85 11.85 -29.40 -2.98
C ASN A 85 10.78 -29.65 -4.04
N THR A 86 9.80 -28.76 -4.10
CA THR A 86 8.71 -28.74 -5.10
C THR A 86 8.85 -27.59 -6.11
N TYR A 87 9.86 -26.73 -5.94
CA TYR A 87 10.10 -25.57 -6.78
C TYR A 87 11.41 -25.73 -7.56
N ALA A 88 11.66 -24.83 -8.52
CA ALA A 88 13.01 -24.73 -9.10
C ALA A 88 14.03 -24.40 -7.99
N ASP A 89 15.27 -24.88 -8.13
CA ASP A 89 16.31 -24.71 -7.10
C ASP A 89 16.55 -23.24 -6.71
N SER A 90 16.46 -22.34 -7.69
CA SER A 90 16.57 -20.88 -7.47
C SER A 90 15.44 -20.29 -6.62
N CYS A 91 14.33 -20.99 -6.48
CA CYS A 91 13.16 -20.60 -5.70
C CYS A 91 13.02 -21.39 -4.40
N PHE A 92 13.66 -22.54 -4.22
CA PHE A 92 13.43 -23.35 -3.03
C PHE A 92 14.00 -22.72 -1.76
N ASN A 93 15.08 -21.92 -1.87
CA ASN A 93 15.70 -21.18 -0.76
C ASN A 93 15.94 -22.05 0.48
N ASN A 94 16.55 -23.21 0.30
CA ASN A 94 16.80 -24.20 1.36
C ASN A 94 15.52 -24.58 2.14
N GLY A 95 14.38 -24.59 1.46
CA GLY A 95 13.11 -24.95 2.07
C GLY A 95 12.50 -23.87 2.95
N SER A 96 12.94 -22.61 2.86
CA SER A 96 12.34 -21.52 3.61
C SER A 96 12.17 -20.27 2.76
N TRP A 97 10.96 -19.72 2.76
CA TRP A 97 10.69 -18.46 2.07
C TRP A 97 9.57 -17.66 2.72
N THR A 98 9.51 -16.37 2.38
CA THR A 98 8.48 -15.46 2.89
C THR A 98 7.71 -14.85 1.73
N GLU A 99 6.38 -14.93 1.81
CA GLU A 99 5.44 -14.31 0.89
C GLU A 99 4.68 -13.20 1.59
N TYR A 100 4.25 -12.21 0.81
CA TYR A 100 3.53 -11.05 1.28
C TYR A 100 2.25 -10.90 0.49
N ALA A 101 1.17 -10.48 1.12
CA ALA A 101 -0.06 -10.09 0.45
C ALA A 101 -0.67 -8.86 1.10
N LYS A 102 -1.37 -8.04 0.32
CA LYS A 102 -2.03 -6.83 0.81
C LYS A 102 -3.30 -6.56 0.04
N ARG A 103 -4.35 -6.11 0.74
CA ARG A 103 -5.54 -5.46 0.17
C ARG A 103 -6.41 -4.91 1.31
N THR A 104 -7.72 -4.91 1.12
CA THR A 104 -8.73 -4.54 2.12
C THR A 104 -9.39 -5.78 2.72
N TYR A 105 -10.09 -5.58 3.83
CA TYR A 105 -10.94 -6.60 4.45
C TYR A 105 -12.35 -6.05 4.66
N LEU A 106 -13.31 -6.96 4.85
CA LEU A 106 -14.68 -6.64 5.22
C LEU A 106 -15.05 -7.46 6.47
N SER A 107 -15.61 -6.78 7.47
CA SER A 107 -16.16 -7.42 8.67
C SER A 107 -17.69 -7.36 8.59
N LYS A 108 -18.36 -8.49 8.73
CA LYS A 108 -19.83 -8.57 8.74
C LYS A 108 -20.29 -9.52 9.84
N GLY A 109 -20.85 -8.97 10.92
CA GLY A 109 -21.13 -9.74 12.13
C GLY A 109 -19.83 -10.37 12.65
N ASP A 110 -19.85 -11.68 12.85
CA ASP A 110 -18.71 -12.46 13.34
C ASP A 110 -17.78 -12.96 12.21
N THR A 111 -18.06 -12.59 10.96
CA THR A 111 -17.30 -13.05 9.79
C THR A 111 -16.33 -11.98 9.30
N LEU A 112 -15.06 -12.36 9.18
CA LEU A 112 -14.01 -11.56 8.54
C LEU A 112 -13.72 -12.12 7.14
N MET A 113 -13.92 -11.30 6.11
CA MET A 113 -13.62 -11.62 4.72
C MET A 113 -12.36 -10.89 4.28
N LEU A 114 -11.34 -11.67 3.93
CA LEU A 114 -10.08 -11.16 3.41
C LEU A 114 -10.04 -11.38 1.90
N THR A 115 -9.71 -10.34 1.14
CA THR A 115 -9.48 -10.48 -0.30
C THR A 115 -8.15 -9.86 -0.63
N THR A 116 -7.06 -10.61 -0.51
CA THR A 116 -5.68 -10.10 -0.65
C THR A 116 -5.12 -10.31 -2.05
N THR A 117 -4.05 -9.58 -2.41
CA THR A 117 -3.26 -9.86 -3.62
C THR A 117 -1.81 -10.04 -3.23
N PHE A 118 -1.12 -11.02 -3.79
CA PHE A 118 0.30 -11.26 -3.51
C PHE A 118 1.17 -10.07 -3.96
N THR A 119 2.08 -9.69 -3.08
CA THR A 119 2.96 -8.55 -3.22
C THR A 119 4.42 -8.94 -3.03
N LYS A 120 5.30 -8.01 -3.40
CA LYS A 120 6.70 -8.03 -2.98
C LYS A 120 6.81 -7.67 -1.50
N SER A 121 8.00 -7.78 -0.91
CA SER A 121 8.28 -7.41 0.49
C SER A 121 7.95 -5.95 0.84
N ASN A 122 7.95 -5.06 -0.16
CA ASN A 122 7.55 -3.66 -0.01
C ASN A 122 6.05 -3.42 -0.22
N PHE A 123 5.22 -4.47 -0.24
CA PHE A 123 3.78 -4.44 -0.47
C PHE A 123 3.32 -3.81 -1.80
N LYS A 124 4.23 -3.69 -2.77
CA LYS A 124 3.86 -3.38 -4.16
C LYS A 124 3.46 -4.67 -4.88
N GLN A 125 2.57 -4.54 -5.86
CA GLN A 125 2.04 -5.67 -6.63
C GLN A 125 3.15 -6.57 -7.18
N LYS A 126 2.96 -7.88 -7.03
CA LYS A 126 3.83 -8.91 -7.59
C LYS A 126 3.20 -9.45 -8.87
N ILE A 127 3.89 -9.26 -9.99
CA ILE A 127 3.43 -9.67 -11.33
C ILE A 127 4.18 -10.89 -11.87
N SER A 128 5.31 -11.26 -11.25
CA SER A 128 6.17 -12.37 -11.67
C SER A 128 7.13 -12.77 -10.54
N GLY A 129 7.85 -13.87 -10.73
CA GLY A 129 8.85 -14.41 -9.80
C GLY A 129 8.43 -15.74 -9.17
N CYS A 130 9.19 -16.19 -8.17
CA CYS A 130 8.92 -17.42 -7.43
C CYS A 130 7.61 -17.35 -6.62
N TYR A 131 7.00 -18.50 -6.34
CA TYR A 131 5.82 -18.66 -5.46
C TYR A 131 4.54 -18.00 -5.98
N ARG A 132 3.56 -17.75 -5.09
CA ARG A 132 2.23 -17.27 -5.47
C ARG A 132 2.26 -15.84 -6.00
N VAL A 133 1.46 -15.59 -7.03
CA VAL A 133 1.23 -14.30 -7.68
C VAL A 133 -0.27 -14.14 -7.97
N GLY A 134 -0.77 -12.91 -8.04
CA GLY A 134 -2.19 -12.66 -8.29
C GLY A 134 -3.03 -12.47 -7.01
N GLN A 135 -4.35 -12.50 -7.19
CA GLN A 135 -5.37 -12.35 -6.14
C GLN A 135 -5.74 -13.71 -5.55
#